data_AF-A0A349XY65-F1
#
_entry.id   AF-A0A349XY65-F1
#
_cell.length_a   1.000
_cell.length_b   1.000
_cell.length_c   1.000
_cell.angle_alpha   90.00
_cell.angle_beta   90.00
_cell.angle_gamma   90.00
#
_symmetry.space_group_name_H-M   'P 1'
#
loop_
_entity.id
_entity.type
_entity.pdbx_description
1 polymer ?
#
loop_
_entity_poly.entity_id
_entity_poly.type
_entity_poly.pdbx_seq_one_letter_code
_entity_poly.pdbx_strand_id
1 'polypeptide(L)'
;MTAITDIIAREILDSRGNPTVEVDVYLEDGSMGRAAVPSGASTGAHEAVELRDGGKRYLGKGVEKAVEAVNTEIFDAIGGFDAENQIQIDQMMIALDGTPNKSRIGANAILGVSLAIAKAAA
;
A
#
# COMPACT_ATOMS: atom_id res chain seq x y z
N MET A 1 -7.66 12.39 -17.93
CA MET A 1 -6.47 11.51 -18.00
C MET A 1 -6.41 10.79 -16.67
N THR A 2 -6.01 9.52 -16.70
CA THR A 2 -5.95 8.63 -15.54
C THR A 2 -4.58 8.70 -14.84
N ALA A 3 -3.83 9.79 -15.03
CA ALA A 3 -2.55 9.99 -14.38
C ALA A 3 -2.73 10.14 -12.86
N ILE A 4 -1.91 9.43 -12.08
CA ILE A 4 -1.93 9.49 -10.61
C ILE A 4 -1.42 10.87 -10.17
N THR A 5 -2.25 11.63 -9.47
CA THR A 5 -1.90 12.96 -8.97
C THR A 5 -1.55 12.98 -7.50
N ASP A 6 -2.12 12.08 -6.70
CA ASP A 6 -1.84 11.98 -5.27
C ASP A 6 -2.10 10.57 -4.73
N ILE A 7 -1.37 10.18 -3.69
CA ILE A 7 -1.57 8.95 -2.93
C ILE A 7 -1.47 9.27 -1.44
N ILE A 8 -2.51 8.93 -0.69
CA ILE A 8 -2.59 9.20 0.75
C ILE A 8 -2.89 7.92 1.51
N ALA A 9 -1.94 7.46 2.32
CA ALA A 9 -2.11 6.38 3.26
C ALA A 9 -2.35 6.87 4.70
N ARG A 10 -3.10 6.06 5.44
CA ARG A 10 -3.39 6.24 6.87
C ARG A 10 -3.47 4.91 7.60
N GLU A 11 -3.20 4.95 8.90
CA GLU A 11 -3.43 3.83 9.80
C GLU A 11 -4.91 3.82 10.25
N ILE A 12 -5.59 2.69 10.05
CA ILE A 12 -6.96 2.42 10.54
C ILE A 12 -6.98 1.14 11.37
N LEU A 13 -8.14 0.77 11.95
CA LEU A 13 -8.30 -0.48 12.69
C LEU A 13 -9.06 -1.53 11.88
N ASP A 14 -8.56 -2.76 11.91
CA ASP A 14 -9.25 -3.94 11.38
C ASP A 14 -10.40 -4.40 12.31
N SER A 15 -11.15 -5.41 11.88
CA SER A 15 -12.27 -5.99 12.65
C SER A 15 -11.87 -6.61 14.00
N ARG A 16 -10.58 -6.80 14.26
CA ARG A 16 -10.00 -7.32 15.50
C ARG A 16 -9.38 -6.20 16.36
N GLY A 17 -9.50 -4.94 15.94
CA GLY A 17 -8.92 -3.78 16.61
C GLY A 17 -7.40 -3.65 16.46
N ASN A 18 -6.77 -4.35 15.50
CA ASN A 18 -5.35 -4.15 15.19
C ASN A 18 -5.18 -3.11 14.08
N PRO A 19 -4.08 -2.34 14.09
CA PRO A 19 -3.77 -1.43 13.01
C PRO A 19 -3.66 -2.12 11.64
N THR A 20 -4.10 -1.43 10.59
CA THR A 20 -3.87 -1.80 9.19
C THR A 20 -3.82 -0.55 8.32
N VAL A 21 -3.38 -0.71 7.07
CA VAL A 21 -3.18 0.38 6.11
C VAL A 21 -4.46 0.59 5.29
N GLU A 22 -4.88 1.84 5.16
CA GLU A 22 -5.85 2.30 4.15
C GLU A 22 -5.16 3.31 3.23
N VAL A 23 -5.39 3.17 1.93
CA VAL A 23 -4.80 4.03 0.89
C VAL A 23 -5.91 4.64 0.04
N ASP A 24 -5.82 5.94 -0.20
CA ASP A 24 -6.57 6.68 -1.20
C ASP A 24 -5.64 7.04 -2.36
N VAL A 25 -6.14 6.93 -3.60
CA VAL A 25 -5.46 7.35 -4.82
C VAL A 25 -6.36 8.32 -5.55
N TYR A 26 -5.78 9.44 -6.00
CA TYR A 26 -6.46 10.47 -6.78
C TYR A 26 -5.87 10.54 -8.19
N LEU A 27 -6.74 10.66 -9.19
CA LEU A 27 -6.36 10.79 -10.59
C LEU A 27 -6.61 12.21 -11.12
N GLU A 28 -5.97 12.55 -12.23
CA GLU A 28 -6.07 13.88 -12.85
C GLU A 28 -7.48 14.22 -13.35
N ASP A 29 -8.29 13.22 -13.71
CA ASP A 29 -9.69 13.41 -14.08
C ASP A 29 -10.64 13.61 -12.89
N GLY A 30 -10.11 13.57 -11.66
CA GLY A 30 -10.86 13.74 -10.41
C GLY A 30 -11.40 12.43 -9.83
N SER A 31 -11.18 11.29 -10.48
CA SER A 31 -11.53 9.98 -9.94
C SER A 31 -10.72 9.65 -8.69
N MET A 32 -11.32 8.89 -7.78
CA MET A 32 -10.68 8.49 -6.52
C MET A 32 -11.00 7.03 -6.19
N GLY A 33 -9.96 6.28 -5.82
CA GLY A 33 -10.06 4.91 -5.36
C GLY A 33 -9.52 4.76 -3.93
N ARG A 34 -10.23 3.98 -3.11
CA ARG A 34 -9.84 3.69 -1.71
C ARG A 34 -9.75 2.19 -1.45
N ALA A 35 -8.68 1.76 -0.79
CA ALA A 35 -8.52 0.38 -0.36
C ALA A 35 -7.95 0.28 1.05
N ALA A 36 -8.65 -0.48 1.90
CA ALA A 36 -8.15 -0.95 3.18
C ALA A 36 -7.61 -2.38 3.02
N VAL A 37 -6.43 -2.66 3.56
CA VAL A 37 -5.81 -3.98 3.46
C VAL A 37 -6.22 -4.85 4.65
N PRO A 38 -6.73 -6.07 4.43
CA PRO A 38 -7.01 -6.98 5.54
C PRO A 38 -5.71 -7.40 6.22
N SER A 39 -5.71 -7.49 7.55
CA SER A 39 -4.56 -7.99 8.29
C SER A 39 -4.44 -9.50 8.14
N GLY A 40 -3.29 -9.95 7.65
CA GLY A 40 -2.91 -11.35 7.63
C GLY A 40 -2.79 -11.91 9.04
N ALA A 41 -3.14 -13.19 9.21
CA ALA A 41 -2.77 -13.99 10.39
C ALA A 41 -1.65 -14.99 10.07
N SER A 42 -1.14 -14.97 8.84
CA SER A 42 -0.29 -16.05 8.34
C SER A 42 1.14 -15.95 8.85
N THR A 43 1.66 -17.11 9.26
CA THR A 43 3.05 -17.33 9.70
C THR A 43 3.85 -18.10 8.64
N GLY A 44 3.34 -18.18 7.41
CA GLY A 44 3.98 -18.92 6.32
C GLY A 44 5.30 -18.27 5.89
N ALA A 45 6.41 -19.00 5.96
CA ALA A 45 7.75 -18.50 5.63
C ALA A 45 7.93 -18.09 4.15
N HIS A 46 6.98 -18.47 3.28
CA HIS A 46 7.02 -18.20 1.83
C HIS A 46 5.97 -17.16 1.39
N GLU A 47 5.23 -16.57 2.32
CA GLU A 47 4.23 -15.57 2.00
C GLU A 47 4.83 -14.17 1.92
N ALA A 48 4.08 -13.26 1.29
CA ALA A 48 4.40 -11.85 1.32
C ALA A 48 4.27 -11.31 2.76
N VAL A 49 5.22 -10.46 3.17
CA VAL A 49 5.35 -10.04 4.57
C VAL A 49 4.75 -8.66 4.76
N GLU A 50 3.79 -8.55 5.68
CA GLU A 50 3.31 -7.25 6.14
C GLU A 50 4.38 -6.53 6.96
N LEU A 51 4.56 -5.23 6.69
CA LEU A 51 5.44 -4.40 7.49
C LEU A 51 4.70 -3.92 8.75
N ARG A 52 5.23 -4.30 9.91
CA ARG A 52 4.76 -3.91 11.24
C ARG A 52 5.82 -3.08 11.95
N ASP A 53 5.40 -2.12 12.75
CA ASP A 53 6.30 -1.16 13.40
C ASP A 53 7.20 -1.82 14.45
N GLY A 54 6.68 -2.82 15.16
CA GLY A 54 7.26 -3.31 16.40
C GLY A 54 7.09 -2.31 17.55
N GLY A 55 7.83 -2.50 18.65
CA GLY A 55 7.81 -1.58 19.78
C GLY A 55 6.54 -1.66 20.64
N LYS A 56 6.16 -0.54 21.27
CA LYS A 56 5.12 -0.50 22.31
C LYS A 56 3.70 -0.24 21.79
N ARG A 57 3.53 0.57 20.73
CA ARG A 57 2.21 0.91 20.17
C ARG A 57 1.54 -0.35 19.66
N TYR A 58 0.27 -0.56 20.04
CA TYR A 58 -0.53 -1.72 19.63
C TYR A 58 0.17 -3.07 19.81
N LEU A 59 0.98 -3.23 20.88
CA LEU A 59 1.78 -4.44 21.13
C LEU A 59 2.70 -4.82 19.95
N GLY A 60 3.23 -3.82 19.27
CA GLY A 60 4.12 -3.97 18.13
C GLY A 60 3.43 -4.13 16.77
N LYS A 61 2.09 -4.05 16.74
CA LYS A 61 1.29 -4.27 15.53
C LYS A 61 0.97 -2.99 14.74
N GLY A 62 1.53 -1.85 15.14
CA GLY A 62 1.41 -0.60 14.37
C GLY A 62 1.88 -0.78 12.92
N VAL A 63 1.41 0.10 12.03
CA VAL A 63 1.76 0.10 10.61
C VAL A 63 2.20 1.49 10.11
N GLU A 64 2.67 2.37 10.99
CA GLU A 64 3.15 3.71 10.63
C GLU A 64 4.28 3.65 9.59
N LYS A 65 5.19 2.67 9.67
CA LYS A 65 6.25 2.50 8.66
C LYS A 65 5.71 2.16 7.28
N ALA A 66 4.67 1.34 7.22
CA ALA A 66 4.02 0.99 5.95
C ALA A 66 3.28 2.20 5.37
N VAL A 67 2.61 2.98 6.23
CA VAL A 67 1.96 4.24 5.84
C VAL A 67 2.98 5.25 5.31
N GLU A 68 4.11 5.41 5.99
CA GLU A 68 5.20 6.29 5.56
C GLU A 68 5.75 5.87 4.20
N ALA A 69 5.98 4.57 3.98
CA ALA A 69 6.47 4.07 2.70
C ALA A 69 5.50 4.35 1.53
N VAL A 70 4.17 4.30 1.77
CA VAL A 70 3.18 4.69 0.75
C VAL A 70 3.25 6.18 0.44
N ASN A 71 3.24 7.02 1.49
CA ASN A 71 3.21 8.48 1.36
C ASN A 71 4.52 9.10 0.83
N THR A 72 5.59 8.31 0.77
CA THR A 72 6.91 8.76 0.32
C THR A 72 7.38 7.91 -0.86
N GLU A 73 8.08 6.81 -0.58
CA GLU A 73 8.82 6.04 -1.57
C GLU A 73 7.94 5.51 -2.72
N ILE A 74 6.73 5.02 -2.41
CA ILE A 74 5.82 4.55 -3.46
C ILE A 74 5.32 5.72 -4.29
N PHE A 75 4.83 6.80 -3.68
CA PHE A 75 4.33 7.95 -4.41
C PHE A 75 5.41 8.57 -5.32
N ASP A 76 6.63 8.74 -4.80
CA ASP A 76 7.77 9.26 -5.58
C ASP A 76 8.09 8.38 -6.80
N ALA A 77 7.85 7.06 -6.72
CA ALA A 77 8.15 6.13 -7.79
C ALA A 77 7.08 6.04 -8.89
N ILE A 78 5.80 6.27 -8.56
CA ILE A 78 4.67 6.04 -9.50
C ILE A 78 3.78 7.25 -9.74
N GLY A 79 4.02 8.38 -9.07
CA GLY A 79 3.32 9.64 -9.34
C GLY A 79 3.40 10.02 -10.83
N GLY A 80 2.27 10.41 -11.41
CA GLY A 80 2.15 10.73 -12.84
C GLY A 80 2.02 9.53 -13.77
N PHE A 81 2.08 8.29 -13.28
CA PHE A 81 1.82 7.11 -14.12
C PHE A 81 0.34 7.02 -14.44
N ASP A 82 0.02 6.45 -15.60
CA ASP A 82 -1.35 6.15 -16.01
C ASP A 82 -1.90 4.96 -15.21
N ALA A 83 -2.97 5.19 -14.44
CA ALA A 83 -3.61 4.20 -13.58
C ALA A 83 -4.19 3.00 -14.33
N GLU A 84 -4.45 3.09 -15.63
CA GLU A 84 -4.89 1.94 -16.44
C GLU A 84 -3.76 0.92 -16.68
N ASN A 85 -2.50 1.32 -16.52
CA ASN A 85 -1.33 0.45 -16.68
C ASN A 85 -1.00 -0.35 -15.39
N GLN A 86 -2.00 -1.04 -14.84
CA GLN A 86 -1.92 -1.77 -13.57
C GLN A 86 -0.69 -2.70 -13.47
N ILE A 87 -0.41 -3.49 -14.52
CA ILE A 87 0.73 -4.44 -14.52
C ILE A 87 2.06 -3.70 -14.37
N GLN A 88 2.23 -2.56 -15.06
CA GLN A 88 3.45 -1.77 -14.99
C GLN A 88 3.64 -1.19 -13.59
N ILE A 89 2.56 -0.66 -13.00
CA ILE A 89 2.60 -0.07 -11.66
C ILE A 89 2.92 -1.12 -10.60
N ASP A 90 2.27 -2.29 -10.66
CA ASP A 90 2.55 -3.40 -9.74
C ASP A 90 4.00 -3.89 -9.87
N GLN A 91 4.50 -4.01 -11.11
CA GLN A 91 5.91 -4.37 -11.35
C GLN A 91 6.88 -3.31 -10.82
N MET A 92 6.56 -2.03 -10.96
CA MET A 92 7.37 -0.94 -10.40
C MET A 92 7.43 -1.03 -8.88
N MET A 93 6.31 -1.24 -8.19
CA MET A 93 6.28 -1.38 -6.73
C MET A 93 7.02 -2.65 -6.24
N ILE A 94 6.93 -3.75 -6.98
CA ILE A 94 7.69 -4.98 -6.69
C ILE A 94 9.19 -4.74 -6.86
N ALA A 95 9.59 -4.08 -7.95
CA ALA A 95 11.00 -3.77 -8.21
C ALA A 95 11.55 -2.76 -7.20
N LEU A 96 10.73 -1.76 -6.83
CA LEU A 96 11.05 -0.79 -5.80
C LEU A 96 11.35 -1.50 -4.49
N ASP A 97 10.45 -2.35 -3.98
CA ASP A 97 10.70 -3.13 -2.75
C ASP A 97 11.99 -3.95 -2.84
N GLY A 98 12.22 -4.62 -3.96
CA GLY A 98 13.47 -5.33 -4.26
C GLY A 98 13.67 -6.64 -3.49
N THR A 99 12.70 -7.05 -2.66
CA THR A 99 12.74 -8.33 -1.93
C THR A 99 11.73 -9.32 -2.52
N PRO A 100 12.03 -10.63 -2.50
CA PRO A 100 11.14 -11.63 -3.09
C PRO A 100 9.77 -11.73 -2.38
N ASN A 101 9.71 -11.30 -1.12
CA ASN A 101 8.53 -11.41 -0.26
C ASN A 101 7.95 -10.06 0.18
N LYS A 102 8.33 -8.95 -0.48
CA LYS A 102 7.78 -7.61 -0.19
C LYS A 102 8.05 -7.12 1.25
N SER A 103 9.15 -7.55 1.86
CA SER A 103 9.44 -7.33 3.28
C SER A 103 10.04 -5.97 3.61
N ARG A 104 10.54 -5.21 2.61
CA ARG A 104 11.19 -3.92 2.85
C ARG A 104 10.18 -2.79 2.96
N ILE A 105 9.28 -2.69 1.99
CA ILE A 105 8.18 -1.71 1.94
C ILE A 105 6.95 -2.24 2.67
N GLY A 106 6.73 -3.56 2.62
CA GLY A 106 5.58 -4.22 3.20
C GLY A 106 4.55 -4.60 2.15
N ALA A 107 4.14 -5.87 2.17
CA ALA A 107 3.09 -6.40 1.30
C ALA A 107 1.76 -5.65 1.48
N ASN A 108 1.48 -5.17 2.70
CA ASN A 108 0.32 -4.36 3.04
C ASN A 108 0.34 -2.97 2.40
N ALA A 109 1.50 -2.31 2.29
CA ALA A 109 1.62 -1.05 1.58
C ALA A 109 1.39 -1.24 0.07
N ILE A 110 2.10 -2.20 -0.54
CA ILE A 110 2.02 -2.48 -1.98
C ILE A 110 0.59 -2.88 -2.39
N LEU A 111 -0.04 -3.79 -1.64
CA LEU A 111 -1.40 -4.23 -1.96
C LEU A 111 -2.43 -3.11 -1.78
N GLY A 112 -2.26 -2.25 -0.76
CA GLY A 112 -3.15 -1.11 -0.54
C GLY A 112 -3.15 -0.15 -1.72
N VAL A 113 -1.96 0.21 -2.20
CA VAL A 113 -1.80 1.07 -3.39
C VAL A 113 -2.33 0.39 -4.64
N SER A 114 -1.94 -0.87 -4.89
CA SER A 114 -2.38 -1.65 -6.06
C SER A 114 -3.91 -1.70 -6.20
N LEU A 115 -4.62 -1.97 -5.11
CA LEU A 115 -6.08 -2.03 -5.10
C LEU A 115 -6.74 -0.64 -5.19
N ALA A 116 -6.15 0.39 -4.59
CA ALA A 116 -6.67 1.75 -4.66
C ALA A 116 -6.56 2.31 -6.09
N ILE A 117 -5.45 2.05 -6.78
CA ILE A 117 -5.26 2.41 -8.20
C ILE A 117 -6.31 1.74 -9.07
N ALA A 118 -6.47 0.42 -8.94
CA ALA A 118 -7.45 -0.33 -9.73
C ALA A 118 -8.89 0.19 -9.53
N LYS A 119 -9.24 0.65 -8.32
CA LYS A 119 -10.55 1.25 -8.03
C LYS A 119 -10.68 2.67 -8.56
N ALA A 120 -9.60 3.43 -8.59
CA ALA A 120 -9.62 4.80 -9.11
C ALA A 120 -9.80 4.81 -10.64
N ALA A 121 -9.29 3.79 -11.33
CA ALA A 121 -9.37 3.64 -12.78
C ALA A 121 -10.66 2.95 -13.30
N ALA A 122 -11.53 2.46 -12.42
CA ALA A 122 -12.74 1.69 -12.77
C ALA A 122 -14.00 2.58 -12.90
#